data_AF-A0A832HHL3-F1
#
_entry.id   AF-A0A832HHL3-F1
#
_cell.length_a   1.000
_cell.length_b   1.000
_cell.length_c   1.000
_cell.angle_alpha   90.00
_cell.angle_beta   90.00
_cell.angle_gamma   90.00
#
_symmetry.space_group_name_H-M   'P 1'
#
loop_
_entity.id
_entity.type
_entity.pdbx_description
1 polymer ?
#
loop_
_entity_poly.entity_id
_entity_poly.type
_entity_poly.pdbx_seq_one_letter_code
_entity_poly.pdbx_strand_id
1 'polypeptide(L)'
;MEKEAPQDEAPPPPDPDVENNKGMAILGYILFLVPLVAAPKSDYAKFHANQGLLVFICWIIAVVAVIALWVASRLLTRFAADITMLYYFFSCIFHVLQAALLISPLVLIVIGILNAANGERKPLPLVGQIKLLK
;
A
#
# COMPACT_ATOMS: atom_id res chain seq x y z
N MET A 1 -6.01 43.53 -25.02
CA MET A 1 -5.17 42.91 -23.97
C MET A 1 -4.93 41.48 -24.42
N GLU A 2 -3.87 41.30 -25.21
CA GLU A 2 -3.36 39.97 -25.58
C GLU A 2 -3.07 39.22 -24.28
N LYS A 3 -3.72 38.09 -24.02
CA LYS A 3 -3.29 37.21 -22.92
C LYS A 3 -2.00 36.56 -23.40
N GLU A 4 -0.88 36.99 -22.84
CA GLU A 4 0.42 36.35 -23.05
C GLU A 4 0.25 34.84 -22.83
N ALA A 5 0.56 34.05 -23.86
CA ALA A 5 0.56 32.60 -23.77
C ALA A 5 1.57 32.16 -22.69
N PRO A 6 1.30 31.08 -21.93
CA PRO A 6 2.23 30.59 -20.92
C PRO A 6 3.58 30.33 -21.60
N GLN A 7 4.62 31.02 -21.14
CA GLN A 7 5.99 30.76 -21.58
C GLN A 7 6.31 29.30 -21.27
N ASP A 8 6.84 28.59 -22.27
CA ASP A 8 7.28 27.20 -22.21
C ASP A 8 8.51 27.14 -21.28
N GLU A 9 8.28 27.26 -19.96
CA GLU A 9 9.32 27.16 -18.95
C GLU A 9 9.89 25.75 -18.99
N ALA A 10 11.20 25.64 -19.27
CA ALA A 10 11.90 24.37 -19.26
C ALA A 10 11.63 23.63 -17.94
N PRO A 11 11.42 22.29 -17.99
CA PRO A 11 11.05 21.53 -16.80
C PRO A 11 12.06 21.78 -15.67
N PRO A 12 11.57 21.94 -14.42
CA PRO A 12 12.43 22.26 -13.30
C PRO A 12 13.53 21.22 -13.15
N PRO A 13 14.75 21.63 -12.75
CA PRO A 13 15.86 20.72 -12.57
C PRO A 13 15.52 19.60 -11.57
N PRO A 14 16.05 18.38 -11.74
CA PRO A 14 15.74 17.24 -10.88
C PRO A 14 16.01 17.53 -9.40
N ASP A 15 15.08 17.12 -8.52
CA ASP A 15 15.21 17.29 -7.06
C ASP A 15 16.39 16.43 -6.53
N PRO A 16 17.45 17.05 -5.97
CA PRO A 16 18.63 16.32 -5.48
C PRO A 16 18.30 15.32 -4.36
N ASP A 17 17.24 15.56 -3.58
CA ASP A 17 16.80 14.63 -2.54
C ASP A 17 16.30 13.31 -3.16
N VAL A 18 15.58 13.40 -4.27
CA VAL A 18 15.04 12.25 -5.00
C VAL A 18 16.16 11.45 -5.65
N GLU A 19 17.11 12.12 -6.30
CA GLU A 19 18.23 11.48 -6.98
C GLU A 19 19.09 10.65 -6.00
N ASN A 20 19.41 11.23 -4.85
CA ASN A 20 20.28 10.60 -3.86
C ASN A 20 19.59 9.50 -3.02
N ASN A 21 18.26 9.58 -2.84
CA ASN A 21 17.54 8.71 -1.90
C ASN A 21 16.56 7.72 -2.55
N LYS A 22 16.58 7.58 -3.89
CA LYS A 22 15.72 6.65 -4.63
C LYS A 22 15.77 5.20 -4.12
N GLY A 23 16.98 4.67 -3.92
CA GLY A 23 17.16 3.32 -3.39
C GLY A 23 16.56 3.15 -2.00
N MET A 24 16.73 4.15 -1.13
CA MET A 24 16.15 4.12 0.22
C MET A 24 14.62 4.17 0.16
N ALA A 25 14.04 5.02 -0.69
CA ALA A 25 12.58 5.06 -0.87
C ALA A 25 11.99 3.70 -1.28
N ILE A 26 12.65 2.97 -2.19
CA ILE A 26 12.23 1.61 -2.58
C ILE A 26 12.31 0.64 -1.40
N LEU A 27 13.43 0.66 -0.65
CA LEU A 27 13.60 -0.18 0.54
C LEU A 27 12.53 0.08 1.61
N GLY A 28 11.96 1.29 1.65
CA GLY A 28 10.85 1.65 2.54
C GLY A 28 9.60 0.78 2.40
N TYR A 29 9.36 0.16 1.24
CA TYR A 29 8.23 -0.75 1.03
C TYR A 29 8.51 -2.20 1.41
N ILE A 30 9.80 -2.59 1.48
CA ILE A 30 10.20 -3.89 1.99
C ILE A 30 10.28 -3.82 3.52
N LEU A 31 10.93 -2.77 4.03
CA LEU A 31 11.07 -2.51 5.45
C LEU A 31 11.11 -1.00 5.70
N PHE A 32 9.98 -0.44 6.12
CA PHE A 32 9.77 1.01 6.32
C PHE A 32 10.73 1.66 7.34
N LEU A 33 11.40 0.88 8.18
CA LEU A 33 12.39 1.38 9.14
C LEU A 33 13.73 1.74 8.47
N VAL A 34 14.09 1.09 7.37
CA VAL A 34 15.39 1.29 6.71
C VAL A 34 15.61 2.75 6.31
N PRO A 35 14.68 3.43 5.63
CA PRO A 35 14.89 4.82 5.20
C PRO A 35 14.87 5.79 6.39
N LEU A 36 14.18 5.45 7.48
CA LEU A 36 14.12 6.29 8.68
C LEU A 36 15.45 6.32 9.45
N VAL A 37 16.22 5.23 9.39
CA VAL A 37 17.53 5.15 10.02
C VAL A 37 18.65 5.58 9.06
N ALA A 38 18.59 5.14 7.81
CA ALA A 38 19.66 5.38 6.83
C ALA A 38 19.56 6.74 6.12
N ALA A 39 18.35 7.31 5.98
CA ALA A 39 18.11 8.58 5.30
C ALA A 39 17.16 9.51 6.10
N PRO A 40 17.40 9.76 7.41
CA PRO A 40 16.47 10.50 8.28
C PRO A 40 16.23 11.96 7.85
N LYS A 41 17.15 12.52 7.05
CA LYS A 41 17.06 13.90 6.55
C LYS A 41 16.34 14.03 5.20
N SER A 42 16.02 12.91 4.55
CA SER A 42 15.36 12.91 3.24
C SER A 42 13.85 12.93 3.41
N ASP A 43 13.20 14.00 2.94
CA ASP A 43 11.74 14.09 2.94
C ASP A 43 11.13 13.11 1.94
N TYR A 44 11.83 12.87 0.82
CA TYR A 44 11.46 11.84 -0.13
C TYR A 44 11.49 10.42 0.47
N ALA A 45 12.60 10.06 1.13
CA ALA A 45 12.72 8.73 1.75
C ALA A 45 11.70 8.55 2.89
N LYS A 46 11.49 9.57 3.72
CA LYS A 46 10.48 9.56 4.78
C LYS A 46 9.06 9.45 4.25
N PHE A 47 8.74 10.09 3.11
CA PHE A 47 7.45 9.95 2.45
C PHE A 47 7.17 8.48 2.09
N HIS A 48 8.11 7.82 1.42
CA HIS A 48 7.95 6.41 1.03
C HIS A 48 8.01 5.45 2.22
N ALA A 49 8.79 5.75 3.26
CA ALA A 49 8.73 5.03 4.53
C ALA A 49 7.34 5.13 5.19
N ASN A 50 6.71 6.31 5.17
CA ASN A 50 5.35 6.47 5.68
C ASN A 50 4.33 5.64 4.89
N GLN A 51 4.43 5.63 3.56
CA GLN A 51 3.58 4.78 2.71
C GLN A 51 3.81 3.28 3.01
N GLY A 52 5.06 2.84 3.12
CA GLY A 52 5.41 1.47 3.48
C GLY A 52 4.84 1.06 4.85
N LEU A 53 4.92 1.94 5.86
CA LEU A 53 4.32 1.73 7.17
C LEU A 53 2.79 1.60 7.10
N LEU A 54 2.12 2.45 6.32
CA LEU A 54 0.66 2.38 6.16
C LEU A 54 0.23 1.06 5.52
N VAL A 55 0.94 0.61 4.49
CA VAL A 55 0.64 -0.68 3.85
C VAL A 55 0.88 -1.83 4.81
N PHE A 56 1.94 -1.77 5.64
CA PHE A 56 2.19 -2.75 6.69
C PHE A 56 1.06 -2.81 7.73
N ILE A 57 0.57 -1.67 8.19
CA ILE A 57 -0.58 -1.60 9.11
C ILE A 57 -1.84 -2.19 8.45
N CYS A 58 -2.10 -1.86 7.19
CA CYS A 58 -3.24 -2.40 6.46
C CYS A 58 -3.16 -3.91 6.27
N TRP A 59 -1.96 -4.45 6.04
CA TRP A 59 -1.73 -5.89 6.00
C TRP A 59 -2.02 -6.56 7.35
N ILE A 60 -1.59 -5.98 8.48
CA ILE A 60 -1.92 -6.51 9.81
C ILE A 60 -3.44 -6.54 10.01
N ILE A 61 -4.14 -5.45 9.68
CA ILE A 61 -5.61 -5.36 9.80
C ILE A 61 -6.29 -6.43 8.94
N ALA A 62 -5.84 -6.60 7.69
CA ALA A 62 -6.35 -7.60 6.77
C ALA A 62 -6.16 -9.03 7.33
N VAL A 63 -4.98 -9.35 7.87
CA VAL A 63 -4.70 -10.66 8.48
C VAL A 63 -5.62 -10.91 9.68
N VAL A 64 -5.77 -9.94 10.58
CA VAL A 64 -6.67 -10.07 11.74
C VAL A 64 -8.11 -10.28 11.30
N ALA A 65 -8.58 -9.53 10.29
CA ALA A 65 -9.92 -9.67 9.73
C ALA A 65 -10.13 -11.06 9.10
N VAL A 66 -9.17 -11.57 8.32
CA VAL A 66 -9.24 -12.92 7.73
C VAL A 66 -9.33 -13.99 8.81
N ILE A 67 -8.52 -13.89 9.87
CA ILE A 67 -8.56 -14.84 11.00
C ILE A 67 -9.93 -14.80 11.69
N ALA A 68 -10.45 -13.61 11.99
CA ALA A 68 -11.75 -13.45 12.62
C ALA A 68 -12.89 -14.05 11.77
N LEU A 69 -12.88 -13.77 10.46
CA LEU A 69 -13.82 -14.33 9.50
C LEU A 69 -13.70 -15.87 9.42
N TRP A 70 -12.49 -16.41 9.44
CA TRP A 70 -12.24 -17.85 9.45
C TRP A 70 -12.78 -18.52 10.73
N VAL A 71 -12.60 -17.91 11.90
CA VAL A 71 -13.18 -18.41 13.16
C VAL A 71 -14.71 -18.34 13.13
N ALA A 72 -15.27 -17.23 12.67
CA ALA A 72 -16.72 -17.05 12.58
C ALA A 72 -17.37 -18.08 11.63
N SER A 73 -16.72 -18.39 10.50
CA SER A 73 -17.23 -19.39 9.56
C SER A 73 -17.25 -20.79 10.20
N ARG A 74 -16.27 -21.15 11.04
CA ARG A 74 -16.27 -22.43 11.78
C ARG A 74 -17.46 -22.61 12.72
N LEU A 75 -18.05 -21.54 13.21
CA LEU A 75 -19.25 -21.58 14.05
C LEU A 75 -20.51 -21.71 13.22
N LEU A 76 -20.59 -20.98 12.10
CA LEU A 76 -21.75 -21.00 11.19
C LEU A 76 -21.92 -22.36 10.50
N THR A 77 -20.82 -23.03 10.14
CA THR A 77 -20.87 -24.34 9.47
C THR A 77 -21.45 -25.46 10.32
N ARG A 78 -21.53 -25.29 11.63
CA ARG A 78 -22.20 -26.25 12.54
C ARG A 78 -23.70 -26.40 12.27
N PHE A 79 -24.31 -25.39 11.65
CA PHE A 79 -25.76 -25.33 11.42
C PHE A 79 -26.16 -25.36 9.93
N ALA A 80 -25.20 -25.17 9.00
CA ALA A 80 -25.45 -25.06 7.56
C ALA A 80 -25.07 -26.33 6.76
N ALA A 81 -24.64 -27.39 7.44
CA ALA A 81 -24.12 -28.62 6.81
C ALA A 81 -25.19 -29.44 6.06
N ASP A 82 -26.48 -29.22 6.34
CA ASP A 82 -27.57 -30.02 5.78
C ASP A 82 -27.85 -29.73 4.28
N ILE A 83 -27.25 -28.67 3.72
CA ILE A 83 -27.30 -28.35 2.28
C ILE A 83 -25.88 -28.25 1.71
N THR A 84 -25.24 -29.40 1.61
CA THR A 84 -23.82 -29.59 1.21
C THR A 84 -23.39 -28.79 -0.03
N MET A 85 -24.18 -28.77 -1.11
CA MET A 85 -23.81 -28.05 -2.34
C MET A 85 -23.79 -26.53 -2.17
N LEU A 86 -24.78 -25.97 -1.47
CA LEU A 86 -24.88 -24.54 -1.22
C LEU A 86 -23.75 -24.07 -0.31
N TYR A 87 -23.40 -24.89 0.69
CA TYR A 87 -22.25 -24.65 1.56
C TYR A 87 -20.93 -24.56 0.77
N TYR A 88 -20.65 -25.52 -0.12
CA TYR A 88 -19.42 -25.49 -0.93
C TYR A 88 -19.37 -24.28 -1.86
N PHE A 89 -20.50 -23.91 -2.48
CA PHE A 89 -20.57 -22.73 -3.35
C PHE A 89 -20.21 -21.44 -2.60
N PHE A 90 -20.83 -21.17 -1.44
CA PHE A 90 -20.52 -19.99 -0.64
C PHE A 90 -19.11 -20.03 -0.04
N SER A 91 -18.63 -21.22 0.32
CA SER A 91 -17.25 -21.41 0.79
C SER A 91 -16.24 -20.98 -0.28
N CYS A 92 -16.43 -21.34 -1.55
CA CYS A 92 -15.54 -20.91 -2.63
C CYS A 92 -15.48 -19.38 -2.75
N ILE A 93 -16.65 -18.70 -2.75
CA ILE A 93 -16.72 -17.23 -2.81
C ILE A 93 -15.97 -16.61 -1.62
N PHE A 94 -16.21 -17.15 -0.42
CA PHE A 94 -15.57 -16.67 0.80
C PHE A 94 -14.04 -16.78 0.74
N HIS A 95 -13.49 -17.90 0.27
CA HIS A 95 -12.05 -18.08 0.12
C HIS A 95 -11.45 -17.14 -0.93
N VAL A 96 -12.17 -16.89 -2.04
CA VAL A 96 -11.73 -15.91 -3.07
C VAL A 96 -11.68 -14.50 -2.48
N LEU A 97 -12.69 -14.10 -1.69
CA LEU A 97 -12.70 -12.80 -1.03
C LEU A 97 -11.54 -12.64 -0.02
N GLN A 98 -11.26 -13.68 0.76
CA GLN A 98 -10.12 -13.68 1.67
C GLN A 98 -8.78 -13.56 0.94
N ALA A 99 -8.61 -14.27 -0.17
CA ALA A 99 -7.41 -14.17 -0.99
C ALA A 99 -7.24 -12.75 -1.57
N ALA A 100 -8.31 -12.15 -2.10
CA ALA A 100 -8.28 -10.79 -2.61
C ALA A 100 -7.87 -9.77 -1.54
N LEU A 101 -8.38 -9.91 -0.32
CA LEU A 101 -8.03 -9.03 0.80
C LEU A 101 -6.54 -9.11 1.15
N LEU A 102 -5.95 -10.31 1.13
CA LEU A 102 -4.52 -10.51 1.42
C LEU A 102 -3.59 -10.11 0.26
N ILE A 103 -4.06 -10.16 -0.98
CA ILE A 103 -3.30 -9.73 -2.15
C ILE A 103 -3.26 -8.19 -2.26
N SER A 104 -4.29 -7.49 -1.77
CA SER A 104 -4.40 -6.04 -1.91
C SER A 104 -3.18 -5.24 -1.37
N PRO A 105 -2.54 -5.56 -0.23
CA PRO A 105 -1.36 -4.84 0.24
C PRO A 105 -0.14 -5.09 -0.65
N LEU A 106 -0.04 -6.29 -1.26
CA LEU A 106 1.05 -6.59 -2.21
C LEU A 106 0.94 -5.71 -3.47
N VAL A 107 -0.27 -5.51 -3.97
CA VAL A 107 -0.52 -4.60 -5.09
C VAL A 107 -0.12 -3.16 -4.72
N LEU A 108 -0.47 -2.71 -3.51
CA LEU A 108 -0.08 -1.39 -3.02
C LEU A 108 1.44 -1.23 -2.87
N ILE A 109 2.16 -2.28 -2.41
CA ILE A 109 3.63 -2.29 -2.38
C ILE A 109 4.21 -2.09 -3.78
N VAL A 110 3.71 -2.83 -4.78
CA VAL A 110 4.21 -2.73 -6.16
C VAL A 110 3.97 -1.33 -6.72
N ILE A 111 2.77 -0.78 -6.58
CA ILE A 111 2.46 0.60 -7.00
C ILE A 111 3.39 1.60 -6.29
N GLY A 112 3.62 1.39 -5.00
CA GLY A 112 4.48 2.25 -4.19
C GLY A 112 5.95 2.23 -4.64
N ILE A 113 6.47 1.04 -4.96
CA ILE A 113 7.82 0.85 -5.51
C ILE A 113 7.93 1.51 -6.88
N LEU A 114 6.92 1.39 -7.75
CA LEU A 114 6.91 2.05 -9.06
C LEU A 114 6.95 3.58 -8.91
N ASN A 115 6.15 4.14 -8.00
CA ASN A 115 6.19 5.57 -7.70
C ASN A 115 7.59 6.00 -7.19
N ALA A 116 8.19 5.20 -6.30
CA ALA A 116 9.54 5.46 -5.78
C ALA A 116 10.63 5.34 -6.86
N ALA A 117 10.51 4.37 -7.78
CA ALA A 117 11.44 4.21 -8.89
C ALA A 117 11.34 5.38 -9.88
N ASN A 118 10.14 5.93 -10.06
CA ASN A 118 9.89 7.09 -10.92
C ASN A 118 10.25 8.44 -10.26
N GLY A 119 10.60 8.47 -8.97
CA GLY A 119 10.90 9.72 -8.27
C GLY A 119 9.65 10.49 -7.81
N GLU A 120 8.49 9.84 -7.79
CA GLU A 120 7.21 10.49 -7.58
C GLU A 120 6.70 10.33 -6.14
N ARG A 121 6.37 11.46 -5.49
CA ARG A 121 5.69 11.47 -4.17
C ARG A 121 4.18 11.28 -4.33
N LYS A 122 3.75 10.22 -5.03
CA LYS A 122 2.32 9.91 -5.23
C LYS A 122 1.78 9.05 -4.08
N PRO A 123 0.74 9.52 -3.36
CA PRO A 123 0.14 8.73 -2.27
C PRO A 123 -0.53 7.47 -2.83
N LEU A 124 -0.42 6.37 -2.11
CA LEU A 124 -1.09 5.13 -2.47
C LEU A 124 -2.62 5.25 -2.39
N PRO A 125 -3.37 4.53 -3.24
CA PRO A 125 -4.83 4.46 -3.13
C PRO A 125 -5.28 4.01 -1.74
N LEU A 126 -6.44 4.51 -1.31
CA LEU A 126 -7.13 4.21 -0.04
C LEU A 126 -6.43 4.66 1.24
N VAL A 127 -5.09 4.59 1.32
CA VAL A 127 -4.34 4.73 2.58
C VAL A 127 -3.31 5.86 2.55
N GLY A 128 -2.84 6.23 1.37
CA GLY A 128 -1.65 7.06 1.22
C GLY A 128 -1.77 8.52 1.59
N GLN A 129 -2.97 8.99 1.94
CA GLN A 129 -3.19 10.37 2.38
C GLN A 129 -2.84 10.58 3.86
N ILE A 130 -2.68 9.50 4.64
CA ILE A 130 -2.39 9.58 6.07
C ILE A 130 -0.89 9.87 6.28
N LYS A 131 -0.55 10.82 7.15
CA LYS A 131 0.84 11.11 7.52
C LYS A 131 1.10 10.74 8.98
N LEU A 132 1.76 9.61 9.20
CA LEU A 132 2.18 9.09 10.51
C LEU A 132 3.58 9.55 10.88
N LEU A 133 4.48 9.65 9.90
CA LEU A 133 5.87 10.08 10.08
C LEU A 133 6.00 11.55 9.69
N LYS A 134 6.65 12.37 10.54
CA LYS A 134 6.79 13.80 10.31
C LYS A 134 7.97 14.16 9.41
#